data_AF-A0AA37QZN2-F1
#
_entry.id   AF-A0AA37QZN2-F1
#
_cell.length_a   1.000
_cell.length_b   1.000
_cell.length_c   1.000
_cell.angle_alpha   90.00
_cell.angle_beta   90.00
_cell.angle_gamma   90.00
#
_symmetry.space_group_name_H-M   'P 1'
#
loop_
_entity.id
_entity.type
_entity.pdbx_description
1 polymer ?
#
loop_
_entity_poly.entity_id
_entity_poly.type
_entity_poly.pdbx_seq_one_letter_code
_entity_poly.pdbx_strand_id
1 'polypeptide(L)'
;MSRALAVFHARFGRATVYQLNRPFNVHAHREGHLIFHVGGTPANIDVCDQRHVIGEETIVAVNPWEPHNFVPNDVDNGAIFFVLYVNAEWFAPPAAREQGLRFGRTCFRRTAVLDRCIRRTAALVCGAPSLGCLDGELRQLIDSCYEESWRVSELAERPCAEVTDFRVRKCIKLMSDSPCAEIELDDIARESGLSRPHFYRLFRSQTGVTPNLYLNTLLMERALDALVATESPIADIGFDLGFSSQSGFTRFFAGNVGMAPTDYRRAAKVLRA
;
A
#
# COMPACT_ATOMS: atom_id res chain seq x y z
N MET A 1 -9.09 5.50 -18.71
CA MET A 1 -7.72 5.28 -18.19
C MET A 1 -7.73 5.56 -16.70
N SER A 2 -6.91 4.82 -15.94
CA SER A 2 -6.84 4.96 -14.50
C SER A 2 -6.27 6.34 -14.14
N ARG A 3 -6.83 6.99 -13.11
CA ARG A 3 -6.48 8.36 -12.72
C ARG A 3 -6.60 8.56 -11.22
N ALA A 4 -5.77 9.44 -10.68
CA ALA A 4 -5.95 9.98 -9.34
C ALA A 4 -6.93 11.15 -9.35
N LEU A 5 -8.00 11.02 -8.56
CA LEU A 5 -8.97 12.10 -8.33
C LEU A 5 -8.54 12.97 -7.16
N ALA A 6 -8.00 12.36 -6.12
CA ALA A 6 -7.45 13.03 -4.95
C ALA A 6 -6.40 12.14 -4.29
N VAL A 7 -5.28 12.71 -3.86
CA VAL A 7 -4.24 11.99 -3.12
C VAL A 7 -3.74 12.91 -2.00
N PHE A 8 -3.83 12.44 -0.77
CA PHE A 8 -3.41 13.19 0.41
C PHE A 8 -2.38 12.40 1.19
N HIS A 9 -1.26 13.05 1.48
CA HIS A 9 -0.20 12.54 2.33
C HIS A 9 -0.14 13.36 3.62
N ALA A 10 -0.11 12.67 4.75
CA ALA A 10 0.05 13.29 6.07
C ALA A 10 0.58 12.26 7.09
N ARG A 11 0.56 12.62 8.38
CA ARG A 11 1.02 11.72 9.46
C ARG A 11 0.22 10.41 9.56
N PHE A 12 -1.03 10.39 9.11
CA PHE A 12 -1.86 9.18 9.07
C PHE A 12 -1.42 8.16 8.02
N GLY A 13 -0.46 8.51 7.16
CA GLY A 13 -0.12 7.77 5.95
C GLY A 13 -0.72 8.47 4.73
N ARG A 14 -1.48 7.72 3.93
CA ARG A 14 -1.99 8.21 2.65
C ARG A 14 -3.47 7.90 2.45
N ALA A 15 -4.24 8.90 2.02
CA ALA A 15 -5.65 8.80 1.70
C ALA A 15 -5.88 9.17 0.23
N THR A 16 -6.44 8.25 -0.55
CA THR A 16 -6.54 8.43 -2.01
C THR A 16 -7.90 8.07 -2.55
N VAL A 17 -8.38 8.85 -3.51
CA VAL A 17 -9.53 8.49 -4.35
C VAL A 17 -9.02 8.27 -5.77
N TYR A 18 -9.13 7.05 -6.25
CA TYR A 18 -8.67 6.63 -7.57
C TYR A 18 -9.84 6.17 -8.42
N GLN A 19 -9.82 6.50 -9.72
CA GLN A 19 -10.59 5.74 -10.70
C GLN A 19 -9.65 4.73 -11.35
N LEU A 20 -9.95 3.45 -11.23
CA LEU A 20 -9.10 2.34 -11.68
C LEU A 20 -9.84 1.48 -12.70
N ASN A 21 -9.16 1.15 -13.80
CA ASN A 21 -9.71 0.36 -14.91
C ASN A 21 -8.70 -0.63 -15.51
N ARG A 22 -7.53 -0.80 -14.90
CA ARG A 22 -6.47 -1.72 -15.34
C ARG A 22 -5.86 -2.43 -14.14
N PRO A 23 -5.42 -3.68 -14.30
CA PRO A 23 -4.76 -4.40 -13.23
C PRO A 23 -3.39 -3.80 -12.89
N PHE A 24 -2.92 -4.06 -11.68
CA PHE A 24 -1.56 -3.72 -11.26
C PHE A 24 -0.65 -4.95 -11.34
N ASN A 25 0.64 -4.72 -11.11
CA ASN A 25 1.54 -5.77 -10.68
C ASN A 25 1.20 -6.18 -9.25
N VAL A 26 1.45 -7.45 -8.92
CA VAL A 26 1.40 -7.88 -7.52
C VAL A 26 2.46 -7.10 -6.75
N HIS A 27 2.04 -6.45 -5.67
CA HIS A 27 2.89 -5.61 -4.83
C HIS A 27 2.47 -5.72 -3.37
N ALA A 28 3.23 -5.11 -2.46
CA ALA A 28 2.90 -5.01 -1.05
C ALA A 28 3.19 -3.58 -0.57
N HIS A 29 2.74 -3.25 0.64
CA HIS A 29 3.06 -2.00 1.33
C HIS A 29 3.48 -2.30 2.77
N ARG A 30 4.32 -1.44 3.36
CA ARG A 30 4.60 -1.47 4.81
C ARG A 30 3.39 -1.08 5.65
N GLU A 31 2.50 -0.29 5.06
CA GLU A 31 1.27 0.18 5.68
C GLU A 31 0.16 -0.85 5.48
N GLY A 32 -0.65 -1.08 6.52
CA GLY A 32 -1.92 -1.76 6.34
C GLY A 32 -2.85 -0.83 5.56
N HIS A 33 -3.66 -1.35 4.64
CA HIS A 33 -4.55 -0.50 3.87
C HIS A 33 -5.97 -1.03 3.74
N LEU A 34 -6.92 -0.09 3.76
CA LEU A 34 -8.35 -0.31 3.62
C LEU A 34 -8.79 0.18 2.25
N ILE A 35 -9.54 -0.65 1.54
CA ILE A 35 -10.00 -0.41 0.18
C ILE A 35 -11.52 -0.39 0.19
N PHE A 36 -12.10 0.71 -0.30
CA PHE A 36 -13.53 0.93 -0.37
C PHE A 36 -13.94 1.23 -1.81
N HIS A 37 -14.91 0.50 -2.35
CA HIS A 37 -15.59 0.88 -3.58
C HIS A 37 -16.53 2.07 -3.30
N VAL A 38 -16.47 3.15 -4.09
CA VAL A 38 -17.31 4.34 -3.87
C VAL A 38 -18.09 4.76 -5.11
N GLY A 39 -17.90 4.07 -6.25
CA GLY A 39 -18.68 4.29 -7.47
C GLY A 39 -18.19 3.43 -8.64
N GLY A 40 -18.99 3.34 -9.71
CA GLY A 40 -18.71 2.49 -10.87
C GLY A 40 -18.98 1.00 -10.59
N THR A 41 -18.44 0.12 -11.41
CA THR A 41 -18.71 -1.34 -11.31
C THR A 41 -17.95 -1.99 -10.15
N PRO A 42 -18.46 -3.04 -9.50
CA PRO A 42 -17.67 -3.86 -8.59
C PRO A 42 -16.40 -4.40 -9.28
N ALA A 43 -15.36 -4.68 -8.51
CA ALA A 43 -14.10 -5.24 -9.01
C ALA A 43 -13.62 -6.36 -8.08
N ASN A 44 -12.39 -6.82 -8.29
CA ASN A 44 -11.75 -7.77 -7.39
C ASN A 44 -10.42 -7.24 -6.88
N ILE A 45 -10.07 -7.64 -5.66
CA ILE A 45 -8.74 -7.52 -5.09
C ILE A 45 -8.24 -8.94 -4.82
N ASP A 46 -7.13 -9.31 -5.45
CA ASP A 46 -6.41 -10.53 -5.12
C ASP A 46 -5.49 -10.20 -3.93
N VAL A 47 -5.59 -10.93 -2.83
CA VAL A 47 -4.73 -10.80 -1.65
C VAL A 47 -4.14 -12.17 -1.35
N CYS A 48 -2.81 -12.25 -1.37
CA CYS A 48 -2.08 -13.51 -1.44
C CYS A 48 -2.62 -14.38 -2.59
N ASP A 49 -3.12 -15.57 -2.27
CA ASP A 49 -3.65 -16.54 -3.25
C ASP A 49 -5.20 -16.54 -3.29
N GLN A 50 -5.85 -15.54 -2.69
CA GLN A 50 -7.32 -15.45 -2.58
C GLN A 50 -7.87 -14.23 -3.33
N ARG A 51 -8.99 -14.44 -4.05
CA ARG A 51 -9.72 -13.37 -4.74
C ARG A 51 -10.89 -12.88 -3.90
N HIS A 52 -10.97 -11.58 -3.69
CA HIS A 52 -12.05 -10.93 -2.96
C HIS A 52 -12.81 -9.94 -3.85
N VAL A 53 -14.15 -10.07 -3.88
CA VAL A 53 -15.02 -9.11 -4.57
C VAL A 53 -15.11 -7.84 -3.73
N ILE A 54 -14.86 -6.69 -4.36
CA ILE A 54 -15.02 -5.37 -3.76
C ILE A 54 -16.16 -4.61 -4.44
N GLY A 55 -17.17 -4.24 -3.65
CA GLY A 55 -18.37 -3.54 -4.11
C GLY A 55 -19.05 -2.77 -2.96
N GLU A 56 -20.34 -2.46 -3.11
CA GLU A 56 -21.06 -1.61 -2.15
C GLU A 56 -21.32 -2.27 -0.79
N GLU A 57 -21.21 -3.60 -0.71
CA GLU A 57 -21.49 -4.37 0.51
C GLU A 57 -20.24 -4.88 1.23
N THR A 58 -19.05 -4.70 0.63
CA THR A 58 -17.80 -5.27 1.14
C THR A 58 -16.71 -4.21 1.30
N ILE A 59 -15.81 -4.49 2.23
CA ILE A 59 -14.58 -3.73 2.46
C ILE A 59 -13.45 -4.75 2.36
N VAL A 60 -12.37 -4.39 1.67
CA VAL A 60 -11.15 -5.18 1.64
C VAL A 60 -10.10 -4.49 2.50
N ALA A 61 -9.52 -5.22 3.43
CA ALA A 61 -8.40 -4.81 4.25
C ALA A 61 -7.20 -5.69 3.92
N VAL A 62 -6.02 -5.09 3.83
CA VAL A 62 -4.78 -5.80 3.50
C VAL A 62 -3.77 -5.45 4.57
N ASN A 63 -3.16 -6.47 5.17
CA ASN A 63 -2.16 -6.26 6.21
C ASN A 63 -0.83 -5.78 5.61
N PRO A 64 0.04 -5.16 6.42
CA PRO A 64 1.43 -4.92 6.05
C PRO A 64 2.07 -6.16 5.42
N TRP A 65 2.80 -5.96 4.34
CA TRP A 65 3.54 -7.01 3.63
C TRP A 65 2.70 -8.17 3.07
N GLU A 66 1.37 -8.06 2.99
CA GLU A 66 0.57 -9.01 2.21
C GLU A 66 0.62 -8.65 0.72
N PRO A 67 1.10 -9.54 -0.16
CA PRO A 67 1.03 -9.33 -1.60
C PRO A 67 -0.41 -9.18 -2.06
N HIS A 68 -0.70 -8.18 -2.88
CA HIS A 68 -2.05 -7.95 -3.40
C HIS A 68 -2.02 -7.29 -4.78
N ASN A 69 -3.16 -7.36 -5.48
CA ASN A 69 -3.37 -6.78 -6.79
C ASN A 69 -4.84 -6.37 -7.01
N PHE A 70 -5.06 -5.28 -7.74
CA PHE A 70 -6.37 -4.90 -8.25
C PHE A 70 -6.68 -5.61 -9.57
N VAL A 71 -7.88 -6.15 -9.71
CA VAL A 71 -8.36 -6.82 -10.92
C VAL A 71 -9.73 -6.26 -11.32
N PRO A 72 -9.81 -5.40 -12.35
CA PRO A 72 -11.07 -4.79 -12.77
C PRO A 72 -12.00 -5.82 -13.43
N ASN A 73 -13.32 -5.67 -13.22
CA ASN A 73 -14.33 -6.38 -14.00
C ASN A 73 -14.71 -5.61 -15.28
N ASP A 74 -14.64 -4.27 -15.24
CA ASP A 74 -14.91 -3.38 -16.36
C ASP A 74 -13.63 -2.60 -16.68
N VAL A 75 -13.03 -2.89 -17.84
CA VAL A 75 -11.80 -2.23 -18.31
C VAL A 75 -12.07 -0.91 -19.03
N ASP A 76 -13.30 -0.69 -19.47
CA ASP A 76 -13.69 0.48 -20.25
C ASP A 76 -14.01 1.66 -19.31
N ASN A 77 -14.91 1.43 -18.35
CA ASN A 77 -15.38 2.46 -17.41
C ASN A 77 -14.60 2.45 -16.08
N GLY A 78 -14.17 1.27 -15.65
CA GLY A 78 -13.54 1.07 -14.35
C GLY A 78 -14.44 1.39 -13.17
N ALA A 79 -13.80 1.62 -12.02
CA ALA A 79 -14.48 1.90 -10.77
C ALA A 79 -13.71 2.89 -9.92
N ILE A 80 -14.41 3.56 -9.01
CA ILE A 80 -13.85 4.55 -8.11
C ILE A 80 -13.62 3.90 -6.75
N PHE A 81 -12.40 4.01 -6.26
CA PHE A 81 -11.99 3.47 -4.97
C PHE A 81 -11.47 4.57 -4.07
N PHE A 82 -11.92 4.56 -2.83
CA PHE A 82 -11.28 5.26 -1.73
C PHE A 82 -10.34 4.26 -1.05
N VAL A 83 -9.05 4.58 -0.98
CA VAL A 83 -8.01 3.72 -0.41
C VAL A 83 -7.29 4.48 0.69
N LEU A 84 -7.19 3.86 1.85
CA LEU A 84 -6.45 4.37 3.00
C LEU A 84 -5.25 3.49 3.27
N TYR A 85 -4.05 4.06 3.16
CA TYR A 85 -2.81 3.46 3.61
C TYR A 85 -2.52 4.02 5.00
N VAL A 86 -2.58 3.15 6.00
CA VAL A 86 -2.59 3.53 7.40
C VAL A 86 -1.21 3.35 7.99
N ASN A 87 -0.61 4.48 8.41
CA ASN A 87 0.61 4.45 9.19
C ASN A 87 0.32 3.95 10.61
N ALA A 88 0.92 2.82 10.97
CA ALA A 88 0.72 2.17 12.27
C ALA A 88 1.15 3.06 13.45
N GLU A 89 2.15 3.92 13.30
CA GLU A 89 2.62 4.80 14.39
C GLU A 89 1.61 5.89 14.76
N TRP A 90 0.84 6.34 13.77
CA TRP A 90 -0.24 7.32 13.96
C TRP A 90 -1.51 6.67 14.50
N PHE A 91 -1.81 5.46 14.04
CA PHE A 91 -3.00 4.73 14.47
C PHE A 91 -2.84 4.09 15.85
N ALA A 92 -1.80 3.27 16.05
CA ALA A 92 -1.64 2.44 17.23
C ALA A 92 -1.17 3.26 18.45
N PRO A 93 -1.78 3.08 19.64
CA PRO A 93 -1.24 3.64 20.88
C PRO A 93 0.17 3.10 21.14
N PRO A 94 1.04 3.83 21.86
CA PRO A 94 2.44 3.43 22.03
C PRO A 94 2.66 1.98 22.48
N ALA A 95 1.81 1.47 23.36
CA ALA A 95 1.86 0.09 23.87
C ALA A 95 1.49 -1.00 22.83
N ALA A 96 0.79 -0.64 21.76
CA ALA A 96 0.40 -1.56 20.68
C ALA A 96 1.32 -1.44 19.44
N ARG A 97 2.28 -0.50 19.43
CA ARG A 97 3.20 -0.30 18.31
C ARG A 97 4.12 -1.51 18.07
N GLU A 98 4.43 -2.25 19.12
CA GLU A 98 5.26 -3.46 19.04
C GLU A 98 4.61 -4.59 18.24
N GLN A 99 3.26 -4.62 18.15
CA GLN A 99 2.53 -5.68 17.45
C GLN A 99 2.23 -5.35 15.98
N GLY A 100 2.43 -4.10 15.56
CA GLY A 100 2.09 -3.61 14.22
C GLY A 100 0.58 -3.54 13.96
N LEU A 101 0.16 -2.78 12.93
CA LEU A 101 -1.24 -2.74 12.50
C LEU A 101 -1.61 -4.06 11.81
N ARG A 102 -2.66 -4.73 12.29
CA ARG A 102 -3.21 -5.94 11.66
C ARG A 102 -4.74 -5.98 11.71
N PHE A 103 -5.37 -6.24 10.58
CA PHE A 103 -6.79 -6.46 10.46
C PHE A 103 -7.11 -7.95 10.67
N GLY A 104 -8.23 -8.23 11.36
CA GLY A 104 -8.63 -9.60 11.69
C GLY A 104 -9.06 -10.42 10.48
N ARG A 105 -9.52 -9.75 9.40
CA ARG A 105 -10.00 -10.37 8.16
C ARG A 105 -9.69 -9.50 6.95
N THR A 106 -9.38 -10.15 5.84
CA THR A 106 -9.12 -9.49 4.55
C THR A 106 -10.38 -8.92 3.90
N CYS A 107 -11.54 -9.56 4.10
CA CYS A 107 -12.82 -9.07 3.56
C CYS A 107 -13.93 -9.20 4.60
N PHE A 108 -14.67 -8.11 4.80
CA PHE A 108 -15.75 -8.01 5.76
C PHE A 108 -16.87 -7.08 5.26
N ARG A 109 -18.01 -7.13 5.95
CA ARG A 109 -19.24 -6.44 5.55
C ARG A 109 -19.11 -4.93 5.74
N ARG A 110 -19.52 -4.17 4.72
CA ARG A 110 -19.78 -2.74 4.82
C ARG A 110 -21.14 -2.50 5.46
N THR A 111 -21.15 -2.18 6.75
CA THR A 111 -22.39 -1.85 7.47
C THR A 111 -22.92 -0.48 7.03
N ALA A 112 -24.20 -0.19 7.30
CA ALA A 112 -24.78 1.13 6.99
C ALA A 112 -24.08 2.29 7.74
N VAL A 113 -23.48 2.02 8.91
CA VAL A 113 -22.67 3.01 9.65
C VAL A 113 -21.37 3.27 8.90
N LEU A 114 -20.64 2.21 8.54
CA LEU A 114 -19.39 2.31 7.78
C LEU A 114 -19.61 2.97 6.42
N ASP A 115 -20.70 2.65 5.71
CA ASP A 115 -21.03 3.29 4.43
C ASP A 115 -21.11 4.82 4.54
N ARG A 116 -21.80 5.33 5.57
CA ARG A 116 -21.89 6.78 5.81
C ARG A 116 -20.52 7.40 6.11
N CYS A 117 -19.71 6.75 6.95
CA CYS A 117 -18.36 7.22 7.27
C CYS A 117 -17.46 7.22 6.03
N ILE A 118 -17.49 6.15 5.22
CA ILE A 118 -16.72 6.02 3.98
C ILE A 118 -17.10 7.15 3.01
N ARG A 119 -18.39 7.32 2.72
CA ARG A 119 -18.86 8.35 1.76
C ARG A 119 -18.51 9.76 2.23
N ARG A 120 -18.70 10.06 3.52
CA ARG A 120 -18.34 11.37 4.10
C ARG A 120 -16.84 11.62 4.00
N THR A 121 -16.02 10.66 4.39
CA THR A 121 -14.55 10.80 4.37
C THR A 121 -14.02 10.91 2.95
N ALA A 122 -14.53 10.11 2.00
CA ALA A 122 -14.17 10.21 0.59
C ALA A 122 -14.53 11.58 0.00
N ALA A 123 -15.70 12.13 0.35
CA ALA A 123 -16.09 13.47 -0.08
C ALA A 123 -15.16 14.55 0.51
N LEU A 124 -14.77 14.44 1.78
CA LEU A 124 -13.80 15.34 2.41
C LEU A 124 -12.45 15.28 1.69
N VAL A 125 -11.94 14.08 1.41
CA VAL A 125 -10.68 13.90 0.66
C VAL A 125 -10.76 14.58 -0.71
N CYS A 126 -11.88 14.46 -1.44
CA CYS A 126 -12.04 15.16 -2.72
C CYS A 126 -12.18 16.69 -2.57
N GLY A 127 -12.71 17.18 -1.45
CA GLY A 127 -13.15 18.57 -1.25
C GLY A 127 -12.14 19.57 -0.70
N ALA A 128 -10.85 19.20 -0.57
CA ALA A 128 -9.79 20.02 0.07
C ALA A 128 -10.09 20.35 1.56
N PRO A 129 -10.03 19.35 2.45
CA PRO A 129 -10.41 19.49 3.85
C PRO A 129 -9.31 20.18 4.66
N SER A 130 -9.66 20.76 5.82
CA SER A 130 -8.67 21.11 6.82
C SER A 130 -8.09 19.85 7.46
N LEU A 131 -6.80 19.87 7.84
CA LEU A 131 -6.12 18.70 8.40
C LEU A 131 -6.85 18.15 9.65
N GLY A 132 -7.25 19.02 10.58
CA GLY A 132 -7.94 18.60 11.81
C GLY A 132 -9.29 17.91 11.56
N CYS A 133 -10.05 18.36 10.55
CA CYS A 133 -11.31 17.71 10.17
C CYS A 133 -11.06 16.34 9.52
N LEU A 134 -10.01 16.22 8.71
CA LEU A 134 -9.70 14.98 8.01
C LEU A 134 -9.17 13.91 8.97
N ASP A 135 -8.25 14.27 9.87
CA ASP A 135 -7.64 13.34 10.83
C ASP A 135 -8.69 12.67 11.74
N GLY A 136 -9.65 13.44 12.25
CA GLY A 136 -10.71 12.92 13.12
C GLY A 136 -11.63 11.92 12.40
N GLU A 137 -12.04 12.22 11.17
CA GLU A 137 -12.90 11.35 10.37
C GLU A 137 -12.16 10.08 9.92
N LEU A 138 -10.89 10.21 9.51
CA LEU A 138 -10.04 9.08 9.19
C LEU A 138 -9.86 8.16 10.41
N ARG A 139 -9.58 8.74 11.59
CA ARG A 139 -9.39 7.97 12.81
C ARG A 139 -10.64 7.16 13.14
N GLN A 140 -11.79 7.82 13.17
CA GLN A 140 -13.07 7.16 13.43
C GLN A 140 -13.38 6.03 12.42
N LEU A 141 -13.13 6.27 11.13
CA LEU A 141 -13.34 5.28 10.09
C LEU A 141 -12.40 4.08 10.26
N ILE A 142 -11.10 4.31 10.49
CA ILE A 142 -10.12 3.23 10.65
C ILE A 142 -10.42 2.43 11.93
N ASP A 143 -10.73 3.07 13.06
CA ASP A 143 -11.12 2.40 14.30
C ASP A 143 -12.35 1.49 14.06
N SER A 144 -13.38 2.00 13.37
CA SER A 144 -14.59 1.22 13.06
C SER A 144 -14.31 0.04 12.13
N CYS A 145 -13.45 0.22 11.12
CA CYS A 145 -13.03 -0.87 10.24
C CYS A 145 -12.17 -1.90 10.96
N TYR A 146 -11.29 -1.45 11.87
CA TYR A 146 -10.45 -2.32 12.68
C TYR A 146 -11.33 -3.25 13.52
N GLU A 147 -12.26 -2.71 14.31
CA GLU A 147 -13.19 -3.49 15.13
C GLU A 147 -14.02 -4.47 14.30
N GLU A 148 -14.61 -4.02 13.18
CA GLU A 148 -15.40 -4.90 12.31
C GLU A 148 -14.57 -6.02 11.66
N SER A 149 -13.28 -5.78 11.40
CA SER A 149 -12.38 -6.82 10.88
C SER A 149 -12.16 -7.95 11.88
N TRP A 150 -12.34 -7.71 13.19
CA TRP A 150 -12.12 -8.67 14.28
C TRP A 150 -13.39 -9.33 14.83
N ARG A 151 -14.58 -8.79 14.55
CA ARG A 151 -15.87 -9.15 15.18
C ARG A 151 -16.29 -10.62 15.11
N VAL A 152 -15.75 -11.41 14.17
CA VAL A 152 -15.99 -12.87 14.02
C VAL A 152 -14.68 -13.61 13.71
N SER A 153 -13.55 -13.13 14.21
CA SER A 153 -12.26 -13.80 14.01
C SER A 153 -12.17 -14.99 14.96
N GLU A 154 -12.51 -16.19 14.49
CA GLU A 154 -12.13 -17.45 15.13
C GLU A 154 -10.60 -17.57 15.03
N LEU A 155 -9.89 -17.02 16.03
CA LEU A 155 -8.45 -17.14 16.30
C LEU A 155 -7.60 -17.77 15.19
N ALA A 156 -6.90 -16.91 14.45
CA ALA A 156 -5.56 -17.24 13.98
C ALA A 156 -4.66 -16.01 14.22
N GLU A 157 -4.18 -15.90 15.46
CA GLU A 157 -2.91 -15.25 15.75
C GLU A 157 -1.86 -15.93 14.84
N ARG A 158 -1.60 -15.30 13.69
CA ARG A 158 -0.25 -15.33 13.16
C ARG A 158 0.39 -14.10 13.78
N PRO A 159 1.29 -14.25 14.76
CA PRO A 159 2.14 -13.15 15.15
C PRO A 159 2.72 -12.53 13.88
N CYS A 160 2.87 -11.21 13.84
CA CYS A 160 3.89 -10.64 12.97
C CYS A 160 5.18 -11.30 13.42
N ALA A 161 5.62 -12.33 12.70
CA ALA A 161 6.82 -13.07 13.08
C ALA A 161 7.95 -12.06 12.96
N GLU A 162 8.48 -11.61 14.10
CA GLU A 162 9.67 -10.80 14.11
C GLU A 162 10.73 -11.52 13.27
N VAL A 163 11.45 -10.78 12.43
CA VAL A 163 12.50 -11.36 11.59
C VAL A 163 13.63 -11.83 12.52
N THR A 164 13.63 -13.12 12.83
CA THR A 164 14.52 -13.75 13.83
C THR A 164 15.86 -14.15 13.23
N ASP A 165 15.92 -14.45 11.93
CA ASP A 165 17.17 -14.84 11.26
C ASP A 165 18.05 -13.60 11.00
N PHE A 166 19.26 -13.60 11.55
CA PHE A 166 20.20 -12.48 11.40
C PHE A 166 20.62 -12.23 9.95
N ARG A 167 20.63 -13.27 9.10
CA ARG A 167 20.97 -13.14 7.67
C ARG A 167 19.84 -12.44 6.94
N VAL A 168 18.58 -12.74 7.26
CA VAL A 168 17.43 -12.01 6.70
C VAL A 168 17.43 -10.56 7.19
N ARG A 169 17.70 -10.30 8.47
CA ARG A 169 17.88 -8.92 8.95
C ARG A 169 19.00 -8.19 8.21
N LYS A 170 20.12 -8.87 7.92
CA LYS A 170 21.20 -8.32 7.09
C LYS A 170 20.72 -8.02 5.67
N CYS A 171 20.00 -8.93 5.01
CA CYS A 171 19.45 -8.68 3.68
C CYS A 171 18.50 -7.48 3.67
N ILE A 172 17.60 -7.38 4.66
CA ILE A 172 16.67 -6.26 4.81
C ILE A 172 17.47 -4.96 4.92
N LYS A 173 18.47 -4.92 5.81
CA LYS A 173 19.33 -3.74 5.99
C LYS A 173 20.00 -3.31 4.69
N LEU A 174 20.62 -4.25 3.97
CA LEU A 174 21.28 -3.97 2.70
C LEU A 174 20.31 -3.39 1.65
N MET A 175 19.07 -3.88 1.61
CA MET A 175 18.04 -3.35 0.69
C MET A 175 17.44 -2.02 1.17
N SER A 176 17.30 -1.79 2.47
CA SER A 176 16.62 -0.62 3.03
C SER A 176 17.51 0.62 3.17
N ASP A 177 18.82 0.43 3.38
CA ASP A 177 19.76 1.53 3.62
C ASP A 177 19.92 2.40 2.36
N SER A 178 19.87 1.80 1.16
CA SER A 178 19.91 2.52 -0.12
C SER A 178 19.16 1.75 -1.21
N PRO A 179 17.81 1.79 -1.23
CA PRO A 179 17.02 1.09 -2.23
C PRO A 179 17.36 1.60 -3.63
N CYS A 180 17.76 0.71 -4.53
CA CYS A 180 18.15 1.04 -5.89
C CYS A 180 17.71 -0.10 -6.84
N ALA A 181 17.22 0.25 -8.03
CA ALA A 181 16.75 -0.70 -9.03
C ALA A 181 17.88 -1.51 -9.68
N GLU A 182 19.14 -1.06 -9.53
CA GLU A 182 20.34 -1.79 -9.97
C GLU A 182 20.84 -2.81 -8.95
N ILE A 183 20.21 -2.92 -7.77
CA ILE A 183 20.61 -3.92 -6.77
C ILE A 183 20.41 -5.33 -7.34
N GLU A 184 21.52 -6.06 -7.45
CA GLU A 184 21.52 -7.46 -7.80
C GLU A 184 21.27 -8.32 -6.55
N LEU A 185 20.12 -8.99 -6.51
CA LEU A 185 19.73 -9.84 -5.38
C LEU A 185 20.69 -11.02 -5.12
N ASP A 186 21.49 -11.39 -6.12
CA ASP A 186 22.53 -12.41 -5.97
C ASP A 186 23.71 -11.91 -5.14
N ASP A 187 24.01 -10.62 -5.18
CA ASP A 187 25.04 -10.01 -4.36
C ASP A 187 24.57 -9.91 -2.90
N ILE A 188 23.30 -9.52 -2.68
CA ILE A 188 22.67 -9.53 -1.35
C ILE A 188 22.70 -10.93 -0.72
N ALA A 189 22.39 -11.96 -1.52
CA ALA A 189 22.46 -13.35 -1.08
C ALA A 189 23.89 -13.73 -0.68
N ARG A 190 24.88 -13.43 -1.55
CA ARG A 190 26.30 -13.76 -1.33
C ARG A 190 26.85 -13.07 -0.09
N GLU A 191 26.60 -11.77 0.07
CA GLU A 191 27.01 -11.00 1.25
C GLU A 191 26.38 -11.52 2.54
N SER A 192 25.20 -12.11 2.45
CA SER A 192 24.48 -12.68 3.60
C SER A 192 24.81 -14.16 3.84
N GLY A 193 25.74 -14.74 3.08
CA GLY A 193 26.15 -16.15 3.21
C GLY A 193 25.07 -17.14 2.77
N LEU A 194 24.22 -16.76 1.83
CA LEU A 194 23.10 -17.56 1.32
C LEU A 194 23.28 -17.84 -0.17
N SER A 195 22.94 -19.06 -0.61
CA SER A 195 22.69 -19.31 -2.02
C SER A 195 21.37 -18.65 -2.44
N ARG A 196 21.24 -18.26 -3.72
CA ARG A 196 20.01 -17.62 -4.23
C ARG A 196 18.73 -18.40 -3.89
N PRO A 197 18.63 -19.73 -4.08
CA PRO A 197 17.41 -20.46 -3.72
C PRO A 197 17.13 -20.47 -2.22
N HIS A 198 18.17 -20.52 -1.38
CA HIS A 198 18.01 -20.47 0.07
C HIS A 198 17.57 -19.07 0.52
N PHE A 199 18.18 -18.02 -0.03
CA PHE A 199 17.80 -16.63 0.22
C PHE A 199 16.32 -16.39 -0.04
N TYR A 200 15.81 -16.73 -1.24
CA TYR A 200 14.40 -16.50 -1.58
C TYR A 200 13.43 -17.24 -0.65
N ARG A 201 13.73 -18.51 -0.33
CA ARG A 201 12.87 -19.30 0.58
C ARG A 201 12.89 -18.75 2.00
N LEU A 202 14.09 -18.52 2.54
CA LEU A 202 14.28 -18.05 3.92
C LEU A 202 13.68 -16.65 4.10
N PHE A 203 13.97 -15.74 3.17
CA PHE A 203 13.44 -14.38 3.18
C PHE A 203 11.91 -14.36 3.14
N ARG A 204 11.29 -15.14 2.23
CA ARG A 204 9.82 -15.24 2.17
C ARG A 204 9.22 -15.85 3.44
N SER A 205 9.88 -16.86 4.02
CA SER A 205 9.39 -17.47 5.26
C SER A 205 9.41 -16.52 6.46
N GLN A 206 10.32 -15.55 6.46
CA GLN A 206 10.52 -14.60 7.56
C GLN A 206 9.78 -13.26 7.33
N THR A 207 9.57 -12.84 6.08
CA THR A 207 8.98 -11.53 5.75
C THR A 207 7.59 -11.60 5.10
N GLY A 208 7.14 -12.81 4.73
CA GLY A 208 5.91 -13.02 3.95
C GLY A 208 6.05 -12.79 2.44
N VAL A 209 7.08 -12.05 2.00
CA VAL A 209 7.25 -11.62 0.61
C VAL A 209 8.56 -12.09 -0.01
N THR A 210 8.64 -12.10 -1.34
CA THR A 210 9.92 -12.40 -2.01
C THR A 210 10.86 -11.20 -1.91
N PRO A 211 12.19 -11.41 -1.97
CA PRO A 211 13.16 -10.31 -2.00
C PRO A 211 12.89 -9.27 -3.09
N ASN A 212 12.51 -9.70 -4.30
CA ASN A 212 12.14 -8.79 -5.40
C ASN A 212 10.94 -7.90 -5.03
N LEU A 213 9.88 -8.49 -4.49
CA LEU A 213 8.69 -7.74 -4.10
C LEU A 213 9.00 -6.76 -2.97
N TYR A 214 9.86 -7.16 -2.03
CA TYR A 214 10.35 -6.30 -0.95
C TYR A 214 11.11 -5.08 -1.50
N LEU A 215 12.11 -5.31 -2.35
CA LEU A 215 12.88 -4.23 -2.97
C LEU A 215 12.00 -3.30 -3.81
N ASN A 216 11.09 -3.85 -4.62
CA ASN A 216 10.14 -3.06 -5.40
C ASN A 216 9.23 -2.19 -4.51
N THR A 217 8.85 -2.69 -3.33
CA THR A 217 8.05 -1.93 -2.37
C THR A 217 8.86 -0.74 -1.84
N LEU A 218 10.13 -0.95 -1.46
CA LEU A 218 11.02 0.13 -1.01
C LEU A 218 11.25 1.19 -2.10
N LEU A 219 11.46 0.76 -3.35
CA LEU A 219 11.59 1.66 -4.50
C LEU A 219 10.32 2.46 -4.75
N MET A 220 9.15 1.83 -4.60
CA MET A 220 7.86 2.50 -4.75
C MET A 220 7.65 3.56 -3.66
N GLU A 221 7.95 3.23 -2.40
CA GLU A 221 7.86 4.17 -1.27
C GLU A 221 8.75 5.39 -1.52
N ARG A 222 10.03 5.18 -1.88
CA ARG A 222 10.94 6.29 -2.21
C ARG A 222 10.48 7.11 -3.40
N ALA A 223 9.90 6.49 -4.43
CA ALA A 223 9.34 7.20 -5.58
C ALA A 223 8.16 8.09 -5.17
N LEU A 224 7.25 7.57 -4.37
CA LEU A 224 6.09 8.30 -3.87
C LEU A 224 6.52 9.49 -3.01
N ASP A 225 7.47 9.29 -2.11
CA ASP A 225 8.03 10.35 -1.27
C ASP A 225 8.70 11.43 -2.12
N ALA A 226 9.55 11.06 -3.08
CA ALA A 226 10.25 12.00 -3.95
C ALA A 226 9.29 12.82 -4.82
N LEU A 227 8.23 12.19 -5.34
CA LEU A 227 7.21 12.85 -6.18
C LEU A 227 6.43 13.93 -5.41
N VAL A 228 6.32 13.77 -4.09
CA VAL A 228 5.47 14.59 -3.22
C VAL A 228 6.28 15.60 -2.40
N ALA A 229 7.54 15.29 -2.10
CA ALA A 229 8.44 16.14 -1.33
C ALA A 229 9.25 17.12 -2.20
N THR A 230 9.36 16.88 -3.52
CA THR A 230 10.24 17.63 -4.42
C THR A 230 9.57 17.98 -5.75
N GLU A 231 10.10 19.01 -6.41
CA GLU A 231 9.75 19.36 -7.80
C GLU A 231 10.74 18.77 -8.82
N SER A 232 11.61 17.84 -8.41
CA SER A 232 12.62 17.25 -9.29
C SER A 232 11.98 16.64 -10.55
N PRO A 233 12.63 16.75 -11.72
CA PRO A 233 12.16 16.10 -12.94
C PRO A 233 11.90 14.59 -12.72
N ILE A 234 10.87 14.06 -13.37
CA ILE A 234 10.51 12.63 -13.28
C ILE A 234 11.66 11.73 -13.73
N ALA A 235 12.45 12.19 -14.71
CA ALA A 235 13.64 11.49 -15.16
C ALA A 235 14.68 11.37 -14.03
N ASP A 236 14.98 12.49 -13.35
CA ASP A 236 15.97 12.54 -12.26
C ASP A 236 15.56 11.64 -11.10
N ILE A 237 14.28 11.67 -10.69
CA ILE A 237 13.76 10.73 -9.68
C ILE A 237 13.97 9.27 -10.11
N GLY A 238 13.73 8.96 -11.38
CA GLY A 238 13.99 7.62 -11.92
C GLY A 238 15.47 7.24 -11.84
N PHE A 239 16.37 8.14 -12.21
CA PHE A 239 17.81 7.91 -12.17
C PHE A 239 18.33 7.77 -10.73
N ASP A 240 17.86 8.60 -9.80
CA ASP A 240 18.22 8.53 -8.38
C ASP A 240 17.79 7.20 -7.74
N LEU A 241 16.74 6.58 -8.27
CA LEU A 241 16.27 5.25 -7.87
C LEU A 241 16.97 4.10 -8.64
N GLY A 242 17.93 4.39 -9.51
CA GLY A 242 18.69 3.39 -10.27
C GLY A 242 18.01 2.89 -11.55
N PHE A 243 17.00 3.58 -12.07
CA PHE A 243 16.44 3.21 -13.38
C PHE A 243 17.32 3.75 -14.50
N SER A 244 17.71 2.89 -15.44
CA SER A 244 18.53 3.28 -16.61
C SER A 244 17.83 4.23 -17.59
N SER A 245 16.52 4.45 -17.44
CA SER A 245 15.77 5.41 -18.25
C SER A 245 14.48 5.87 -17.57
N GLN A 246 14.04 7.08 -17.90
CA GLN A 246 12.74 7.63 -17.47
C GLN A 246 11.57 6.72 -17.90
N SER A 247 11.63 6.13 -19.10
CA SER A 247 10.60 5.21 -19.59
C SER A 247 10.53 3.92 -18.76
N GLY A 248 11.68 3.41 -18.31
CA GLY A 248 11.77 2.29 -17.38
C GLY A 248 11.09 2.60 -16.05
N PHE A 249 11.45 3.72 -15.43
CA PHE A 249 10.83 4.20 -14.19
C PHE A 249 9.32 4.41 -14.34
N THR A 250 8.89 5.07 -15.42
CA THR A 250 7.46 5.34 -15.68
C THR A 250 6.66 4.05 -15.79
N ARG A 251 7.21 3.02 -16.48
CA ARG A 251 6.56 1.71 -16.58
C ARG A 251 6.48 1.02 -15.22
N PHE A 252 7.56 1.05 -14.45
CA PHE A 252 7.59 0.51 -13.09
C PHE A 252 6.55 1.20 -12.20
N PHE A 253 6.53 2.53 -12.16
CA PHE A 253 5.58 3.30 -11.36
C PHE A 253 4.13 3.03 -11.78
N ALA A 254 3.83 3.15 -13.07
CA ALA A 254 2.48 2.95 -13.59
C ALA A 254 1.98 1.51 -13.41
N GLY A 255 2.87 0.51 -13.48
CA GLY A 255 2.53 -0.88 -13.21
C GLY A 255 2.16 -1.15 -11.75
N ASN A 256 2.65 -0.35 -10.80
CA ASN A 256 2.38 -0.56 -9.37
C ASN A 256 1.31 0.39 -8.80
N VAL A 257 1.15 1.59 -9.36
CA VAL A 257 0.19 2.61 -8.89
C VAL A 257 -1.02 2.75 -9.82
N GLY A 258 -0.91 2.27 -11.06
CA GLY A 258 -1.97 2.34 -12.07
C GLY A 258 -1.97 3.58 -12.96
N MET A 259 -1.12 4.57 -12.69
CA MET A 259 -1.07 5.84 -13.42
C MET A 259 0.37 6.35 -13.57
N ALA A 260 0.58 7.29 -14.49
CA ALA A 260 1.91 7.87 -14.69
C ALA A 260 2.34 8.69 -13.45
N PRO A 261 3.66 8.75 -13.15
CA PRO A 261 4.17 9.52 -12.01
C PRO A 261 3.86 11.02 -12.10
N THR A 262 3.76 11.57 -13.33
CA THR A 262 3.32 12.96 -13.56
C THR A 262 1.89 13.22 -13.13
N ASP A 263 0.99 12.26 -13.41
CA ASP A 263 -0.43 12.37 -13.06
C ASP A 263 -0.61 12.21 -11.56
N TYR A 264 0.16 11.31 -10.95
CA TYR A 264 0.23 11.15 -9.51
C TYR A 264 0.66 12.45 -8.81
N ARG A 265 1.80 13.04 -9.20
CA ARG A 265 2.30 14.30 -8.61
C ARG A 265 1.27 15.40 -8.68
N ARG A 266 0.60 15.55 -9.83
CA ARG A 266 -0.41 16.60 -10.04
C ARG A 266 -1.62 16.48 -9.10
N ALA A 267 -2.01 15.25 -8.77
CA ALA A 267 -3.15 14.99 -7.89
C ALA A 267 -2.77 14.98 -6.40
N ALA A 268 -1.49 14.80 -6.08
CA ALA A 268 -0.99 14.69 -4.72
C ALA A 268 -0.93 16.04 -3.99
N LYS A 269 -1.41 16.03 -2.75
CA LYS A 269 -1.35 17.15 -1.81
C LYS A 269 -0.72 16.67 -0.51
N VAL A 270 0.19 17.47 0.04
CA VAL A 270 0.77 17.23 1.38
C VAL A 270 0.06 18.13 2.38
N LEU A 271 -0.56 17.52 3.38
CA LEU A 271 -1.05 18.27 4.53
C LEU A 271 0.03 18.27 5.61
N ARG A 272 0.69 19.42 5.76
CA ARG A 272 1.61 19.68 6.86
C ARG A 272 0.82 20.37 7.97
N ALA A 273 0.96 19.86 9.20
CA ALA A 273 0.47 20.52 10.41
C ALA A 273 1.29 21.78 10.69
#